data_AF-A0A6M3IEK4-F1
#
_entry.id   AF-A0A6M3IEK4-F1
#
_cell.length_a   1.000
_cell.length_b   1.000
_cell.length_c   1.000
_cell.angle_alpha   90.00
_cell.angle_beta   90.00
_cell.angle_gamma   90.00
#
_symmetry.space_group_name_H-M   'P 1'
#
loop_
_entity.id
_entity.type
_entity.pdbx_description
1 polymer ?
#
loop_
_entity_poly.entity_id
_entity_poly.type
_entity_poly.pdbx_seq_one_letter_code
_entity_poly.pdbx_strand_id
1 'polypeptide(L)'
;MRTMGTFNGTGADVYLCIGFVPDYVHVWNLEGTQILEAYWNKGMMGALEVVEGIQNAGAGSAITALTKGTGIHTFFGGTTLAAADVGTTTFGEGVYLKPDAKDYRWNSTDSPHGLYDAVSNTIDTWTLGSAANYTGNFNDDVTGTYIGEGSPICIDGRWYTIVALTAGQGISANEVTLSHNVSSGKVQYIGGMYSTKPMVAGEVTKEGFMIANTTVNVDSARCAFEAGQYDR
;
A
#
# COMPACT_ATOMS: atom_id res chain seq x y z
N MET A 1 -9.85 6.54 -16.40
CA MET A 1 -8.69 5.84 -15.81
C MET A 1 -9.00 5.56 -14.35
N ARG A 2 -8.64 4.38 -13.83
CA ARG A 2 -8.88 3.98 -12.44
C ARG A 2 -7.63 3.31 -11.89
N THR A 3 -7.34 3.56 -10.62
CA THR A 3 -6.26 2.91 -9.88
C THR A 3 -6.74 2.57 -8.47
N MET A 4 -6.12 1.55 -7.88
CA MET A 4 -6.35 1.14 -6.50
C MET A 4 -5.03 0.68 -5.89
N GLY A 5 -4.93 0.71 -4.57
CA GLY A 5 -3.76 0.21 -3.88
C GLY A 5 -3.89 0.32 -2.38
N THR A 6 -2.85 -0.17 -1.70
CA THR A 6 -2.67 -0.03 -0.26
C THR A 6 -1.47 0.84 0.07
N PHE A 7 -1.54 1.48 1.23
CA PHE A 7 -0.46 2.25 1.84
C PHE A 7 -0.53 2.10 3.35
N ASN A 8 0.55 2.46 4.04
CA ASN A 8 0.52 2.59 5.49
C ASN A 8 0.07 4.01 5.83
N GLY A 9 -0.91 4.14 6.71
CA GLY A 9 -1.33 5.45 7.17
C GLY A 9 -0.31 6.07 8.11
N THR A 10 -0.33 7.41 8.20
CA THR A 10 0.70 8.18 8.93
C THR A 10 0.13 9.06 10.05
N GLY A 11 -1.20 9.19 10.16
CA GLY A 11 -1.81 10.16 11.06
C GLY A 11 -1.48 11.62 10.72
N ALA A 12 -0.97 11.89 9.52
CA ALA A 12 -0.60 13.22 9.02
C ALA A 12 -1.03 13.39 7.54
N ASP A 13 -0.65 14.47 6.87
CA ASP A 13 -0.90 14.60 5.44
C ASP A 13 -0.13 13.53 4.66
N VAL A 14 -0.78 12.87 3.70
CA VAL A 14 -0.13 11.90 2.79
C VAL A 14 -0.50 12.20 1.34
N TYR A 15 0.49 12.15 0.46
CA TYR A 15 0.38 12.48 -0.96
C TYR A 15 0.55 11.22 -1.81
N LEU A 16 -0.50 10.83 -2.52
CA LEU A 16 -0.52 9.66 -3.40
C LEU A 16 -0.26 10.11 -4.84
N CYS A 17 0.99 10.02 -5.29
CA CYS A 17 1.47 10.46 -6.61
C CYS A 17 1.19 9.41 -7.69
N ILE A 18 -0.09 9.23 -8.05
CA ILE A 18 -0.59 8.16 -8.92
C ILE A 18 -0.43 8.42 -10.43
N GLY A 19 0.04 9.60 -10.83
CA GLY A 19 0.30 9.96 -12.24
C GLY A 19 -0.84 10.67 -12.96
N PHE A 20 -1.93 11.00 -12.28
CA PHE A 20 -3.04 11.80 -12.82
C PHE A 20 -3.83 12.44 -11.69
N VAL A 21 -4.50 13.57 -11.96
CA VAL A 21 -5.46 14.18 -11.02
C VAL A 21 -6.81 13.45 -11.07
N PRO A 22 -7.28 12.84 -9.98
CA PRO A 22 -8.54 12.11 -9.97
C PRO A 22 -9.76 13.04 -9.89
N ASP A 23 -10.89 12.56 -10.43
CA ASP A 23 -12.22 13.15 -10.26
C ASP A 23 -12.97 12.60 -9.04
N TYR A 24 -12.55 11.44 -8.54
CA TYR A 24 -13.05 10.84 -7.33
C TYR A 24 -11.95 10.08 -6.59
N VAL A 25 -12.06 10.05 -5.28
CA VAL A 25 -11.17 9.31 -4.38
C VAL A 25 -12.02 8.71 -3.27
N HIS A 26 -11.79 7.43 -2.97
CA HIS A 26 -12.33 6.75 -1.81
C HIS A 26 -11.16 6.11 -1.06
N VAL A 27 -11.08 6.36 0.24
CA VAL A 27 -10.05 5.84 1.14
C VAL A 27 -10.74 5.15 2.30
N TRP A 28 -10.17 4.04 2.78
CA TRP A 28 -10.63 3.36 3.98
C TRP A 28 -9.47 2.70 4.73
N ASN A 29 -9.53 2.70 6.06
CA ASN A 29 -8.61 1.89 6.87
C ASN A 29 -9.09 0.42 6.86
N LEU A 30 -8.14 -0.50 6.80
CA LEU A 30 -8.38 -1.94 6.83
C LEU A 30 -8.07 -2.56 8.19
N GLU A 31 -7.51 -1.77 9.11
CA GLU A 31 -7.06 -2.20 10.42
C GLU A 31 -7.73 -1.38 11.52
N GLY A 32 -8.15 -2.06 12.59
CA GLY A 32 -8.87 -1.47 13.72
C GLY A 32 -10.17 -2.21 14.05
N THR A 33 -10.91 -1.69 15.03
CA THR A 33 -12.21 -2.26 15.44
C THR A 33 -13.37 -1.84 14.53
N GLN A 34 -13.18 -0.78 13.73
CA GLN A 34 -14.17 -0.24 12.80
C GLN A 34 -13.48 0.16 11.51
N ILE A 35 -14.19 -0.03 10.39
CA ILE A 35 -13.81 0.52 9.09
C ILE A 35 -14.30 1.97 9.06
N LEU A 36 -13.34 2.87 8.92
CA LEU A 36 -13.46 4.30 8.72
C LEU A 36 -13.20 4.56 7.24
N GLU A 37 -13.99 5.42 6.64
CA GLU A 37 -13.88 5.73 5.21
C GLU A 37 -14.07 7.21 4.93
N ALA A 38 -13.38 7.69 3.91
CA ALA A 38 -13.53 9.04 3.38
C ALA A 38 -13.71 8.97 1.87
N TYR A 39 -14.72 9.65 1.36
CA TYR A 39 -15.03 9.74 -0.06
C TYR A 39 -15.06 11.19 -0.51
N TRP A 40 -14.45 11.47 -1.65
CA TRP A 40 -14.45 12.77 -2.29
C TRP A 40 -14.71 12.62 -3.79
N ASN A 41 -15.38 13.62 -4.38
CA ASN A 41 -15.40 13.80 -5.82
C ASN A 41 -15.36 15.28 -6.21
N LYS A 42 -15.01 15.54 -7.48
CA LYS A 42 -14.88 16.89 -8.04
C LYS A 42 -16.13 17.76 -7.86
N GLY A 43 -17.33 17.16 -7.79
CA GLY A 43 -18.58 17.89 -7.60
C GLY A 43 -18.71 18.52 -6.21
N MET A 44 -18.06 17.95 -5.20
CA MET A 44 -18.09 18.47 -3.82
C MET A 44 -17.37 19.82 -3.69
N MET A 45 -16.43 20.12 -4.58
CA MET A 45 -15.77 21.43 -4.66
C MET A 45 -16.71 22.56 -5.10
N GLY A 46 -17.85 22.22 -5.72
CA GLY A 46 -18.88 23.18 -6.14
C GLY A 46 -19.87 23.57 -5.03
N ALA A 47 -19.77 22.97 -3.83
CA ALA A 47 -20.62 23.34 -2.69
C ALA A 47 -20.24 24.72 -2.13
N LEU A 48 -21.23 25.48 -1.63
CA LEU A 48 -21.05 26.86 -1.14
C LEU A 48 -19.98 27.00 -0.04
N GLU A 49 -19.77 25.96 0.77
CA GLU A 49 -18.79 25.96 1.87
C GLU A 49 -17.50 25.17 1.58
N VAL A 50 -17.31 24.70 0.33
CA VAL A 50 -16.25 23.77 -0.09
C VAL A 50 -16.20 22.52 0.79
N VAL A 51 -16.66 21.41 0.24
CA VAL A 51 -16.61 20.11 0.93
C VAL A 51 -15.45 19.31 0.34
N GLU A 52 -14.44 19.02 1.16
CA GLU A 52 -13.25 18.25 0.76
C GLU A 52 -13.46 16.75 0.99
N GLY A 53 -14.71 16.32 1.04
CA GLY A 53 -15.11 14.95 1.16
C GLY A 53 -16.19 14.76 2.21
N ILE A 54 -16.66 13.53 2.31
CA ILE A 54 -17.50 13.05 3.39
C ILE A 54 -16.75 11.93 4.09
N GLN A 55 -16.93 11.82 5.40
CA GLN A 55 -16.39 10.72 6.17
C GLN A 55 -17.49 9.93 6.87
N ASN A 56 -17.25 8.65 7.02
CA ASN A 56 -17.97 7.77 7.89
C ASN A 56 -16.98 7.25 8.94
N ALA A 57 -17.11 7.76 10.17
CA ALA A 57 -16.24 7.42 11.30
C ALA A 57 -16.69 6.13 12.01
N GLY A 58 -17.11 5.13 11.25
CA GLY A 58 -17.44 3.81 11.75
C GLY A 58 -18.92 3.54 12.07
N ALA A 59 -19.21 2.33 12.56
CA ALA A 59 -20.56 1.81 12.66
C ALA A 59 -21.46 2.66 13.59
N GLY A 60 -22.57 3.15 13.06
CA GLY A 60 -23.54 3.98 13.79
C GLY A 60 -23.19 5.48 13.83
N SER A 61 -22.06 5.89 13.25
CA SER A 61 -21.70 7.30 13.09
C SER A 61 -22.52 7.94 11.97
N ALA A 62 -22.90 9.20 12.15
CA ALA A 62 -23.46 10.00 11.07
C ALA A 62 -22.36 10.31 10.03
N ILE A 63 -22.73 10.33 8.75
CA ILE A 63 -21.83 10.81 7.71
C ILE A 63 -21.64 12.32 7.87
N THR A 64 -20.40 12.77 7.99
CA THR A 64 -20.08 14.20 8.18
C THR A 64 -19.28 14.74 7.00
N ALA A 65 -19.55 15.99 6.62
CA ALA A 65 -18.75 16.71 5.63
C ALA A 65 -17.38 17.09 6.21
N LEU A 66 -16.33 16.95 5.39
CA LEU A 66 -14.98 17.39 5.71
C LEU A 66 -14.82 18.83 5.26
N THR A 67 -14.46 19.69 6.21
CA THR A 67 -14.23 21.12 5.98
C THR A 67 -12.90 21.35 5.28
N LYS A 68 -12.75 22.56 4.74
CA LYS A 68 -11.51 23.00 4.10
C LYS A 68 -10.25 22.76 4.96
N GLY A 69 -9.23 22.14 4.38
CA GLY A 69 -7.96 21.76 5.00
C GLY A 69 -7.97 20.44 5.76
N THR A 70 -9.04 19.65 5.71
CA THR A 70 -9.17 18.42 6.53
C THR A 70 -9.57 17.18 5.72
N GLY A 71 -9.81 17.34 4.41
CA GLY A 71 -10.32 16.27 3.56
C GLY A 71 -9.32 15.71 2.57
N ILE A 72 -9.84 15.36 1.40
CA ILE A 72 -9.07 14.88 0.25
C ILE A 72 -8.95 16.02 -0.76
N HIS A 73 -7.74 16.24 -1.25
CA HIS A 73 -7.44 17.32 -2.18
C HIS A 73 -6.79 16.77 -3.44
N THR A 74 -7.05 17.41 -4.58
CA THR A 74 -6.26 17.20 -5.79
C THR A 74 -4.83 17.65 -5.57
N PHE A 75 -3.86 16.88 -6.05
CA PHE A 75 -2.45 17.22 -6.02
C PHE A 75 -1.89 17.23 -7.45
N PHE A 76 -1.38 18.37 -7.90
CA PHE A 76 -0.95 18.55 -9.29
C PHE A 76 0.51 18.13 -9.56
N GLY A 77 1.25 17.71 -8.52
CA GLY A 77 2.65 17.31 -8.65
C GLY A 77 3.56 18.44 -9.16
N GLY A 78 4.69 18.07 -9.76
CA GLY A 78 5.66 18.98 -10.38
C GLY A 78 6.73 19.52 -9.43
N THR A 79 6.64 19.22 -8.13
CA THR A 79 7.65 19.60 -7.14
C THR A 79 8.76 18.54 -7.08
N THR A 80 10.01 18.97 -7.22
CA THR A 80 11.18 18.16 -6.86
C THR A 80 11.30 18.09 -5.35
N LEU A 81 11.26 16.89 -4.77
CA LEU A 81 11.30 16.72 -3.33
C LEU A 81 12.70 17.04 -2.78
N ALA A 82 12.79 18.00 -1.86
CA ALA A 82 14.01 18.18 -1.08
C ALA A 82 14.11 17.10 0.01
N ALA A 83 15.31 16.92 0.57
CA ALA A 83 15.54 15.97 1.65
C ALA A 83 14.69 16.28 2.91
N ALA A 84 14.33 17.54 3.13
CA ALA A 84 13.45 17.94 4.23
C ALA A 84 11.98 17.58 3.98
N ASP A 85 11.53 17.54 2.72
CA ASP A 85 10.12 17.35 2.36
C ASP A 85 9.71 15.87 2.34
N VAL A 86 10.66 14.98 2.03
CA VAL A 86 10.38 13.53 2.02
C VAL A 86 10.12 12.96 3.42
N GLY A 87 10.63 13.61 4.46
CA GLY A 87 10.57 13.10 5.83
C GLY A 87 11.32 11.78 5.95
N THR A 88 10.61 10.70 6.30
CA THR A 88 11.13 9.34 6.32
C THR A 88 10.94 8.67 4.95
N THR A 89 11.96 7.93 4.52
CA THR A 89 11.93 7.12 3.29
C THR A 89 11.88 5.63 3.60
N THR A 90 11.73 5.26 4.88
CA THR A 90 11.49 3.90 5.31
C THR A 90 10.23 3.38 4.64
N PHE A 91 10.30 2.16 4.11
CA PHE A 91 9.17 1.55 3.42
C PHE A 91 7.96 1.49 4.33
N GLY A 92 6.83 2.02 3.85
CA GLY A 92 5.62 2.13 4.66
C GLY A 92 5.58 3.34 5.61
N GLU A 93 6.50 4.30 5.60
CA GLU A 93 6.37 5.47 6.50
C GLU A 93 6.36 6.82 5.76
N GLY A 94 6.46 6.80 4.43
CA GLY A 94 6.63 8.01 3.62
C GLY A 94 5.38 8.90 3.55
N VAL A 95 5.62 10.21 3.45
CA VAL A 95 4.58 11.23 3.24
C VAL A 95 4.19 11.35 1.77
N TYR A 96 5.18 11.26 0.87
CA TYR A 96 4.96 11.23 -0.57
C TYR A 96 5.12 9.80 -1.06
N LEU A 97 4.07 9.25 -1.65
CA LEU A 97 3.99 7.86 -2.04
C LEU A 97 3.78 7.74 -3.55
N LYS A 98 4.47 6.80 -4.17
CA LYS A 98 4.32 6.44 -5.59
C LYS A 98 3.99 4.95 -5.72
N PRO A 99 3.38 4.51 -6.83
CA PRO A 99 3.15 3.10 -7.08
C PRO A 99 4.43 2.28 -6.96
N ASP A 100 4.31 1.10 -6.38
CA ASP A 100 5.39 0.13 -6.29
C ASP A 100 5.08 -1.13 -7.13
N ALA A 101 6.00 -1.44 -8.03
CA ALA A 101 5.91 -2.59 -8.93
C ALA A 101 7.16 -3.50 -8.81
N LYS A 102 7.94 -3.33 -7.74
CA LYS A 102 9.23 -4.00 -7.58
C LYS A 102 9.04 -5.45 -7.14
N ASP A 103 9.89 -6.35 -7.64
CA ASP A 103 10.03 -7.73 -7.16
C ASP A 103 11.11 -7.77 -6.08
N TYR A 104 10.75 -8.18 -4.86
CA TYR A 104 11.62 -8.12 -3.67
C TYR A 104 12.24 -9.46 -3.29
N ARG A 105 11.96 -10.54 -4.05
CA ARG A 105 12.38 -11.91 -3.74
C ARG A 105 13.88 -12.18 -3.72
N TRP A 106 14.67 -11.25 -4.22
CA TRP A 106 16.12 -11.42 -4.34
C TRP A 106 16.78 -11.31 -2.96
N ASN A 107 18.01 -11.81 -2.85
CA ASN A 107 18.92 -11.45 -1.77
C ASN A 107 19.70 -10.17 -2.15
N SER A 108 20.60 -9.73 -1.28
CA SER A 108 21.43 -8.53 -1.51
C SER A 108 22.39 -8.66 -2.70
N THR A 109 22.91 -9.85 -2.94
CA THR A 109 23.92 -10.13 -3.98
C THR A 109 23.31 -10.18 -5.37
N ASP A 110 22.09 -10.70 -5.49
CA ASP A 110 21.44 -11.04 -6.75
C ASP A 110 20.39 -10.02 -7.18
N SER A 111 20.08 -9.03 -6.33
CA SER A 111 19.04 -8.04 -6.64
C SER A 111 19.42 -7.14 -7.83
N PRO A 112 18.68 -7.18 -8.94
CA PRO A 112 18.97 -6.36 -10.12
C PRO A 112 18.74 -4.85 -9.88
N HIS A 113 18.16 -4.49 -8.73
CA HIS A 113 17.70 -3.14 -8.43
C HIS A 113 18.09 -2.66 -7.03
N GLY A 114 19.01 -3.34 -6.34
CA GLY A 114 19.60 -2.92 -5.06
C GLY A 114 18.67 -2.90 -3.83
N LEU A 115 17.37 -3.19 -3.98
CA LEU A 115 16.48 -3.48 -2.84
C LEU A 115 16.02 -4.92 -2.95
N TYR A 116 15.92 -5.56 -1.82
CA TYR A 116 15.76 -7.00 -1.65
C TYR A 116 15.18 -7.24 -0.27
N ASP A 117 14.57 -8.40 -0.05
CA ASP A 117 14.07 -8.76 1.27
C ASP A 117 14.34 -10.22 1.63
N ALA A 118 14.89 -11.03 0.73
CA ALA A 118 15.36 -12.36 1.10
C ALA A 118 16.73 -12.27 1.82
N VAL A 119 16.91 -13.09 2.86
CA VAL A 119 18.05 -12.99 3.77
C VAL A 119 19.35 -13.51 3.13
N SER A 120 19.29 -14.64 2.45
CA SER A 120 20.47 -15.38 1.99
C SER A 120 20.38 -15.89 0.55
N ASN A 121 19.20 -16.29 0.09
CA ASN A 121 18.95 -16.87 -1.23
C ASN A 121 17.78 -16.16 -1.90
N THR A 122 17.74 -16.20 -3.23
CA THR A 122 16.54 -15.74 -3.94
C THR A 122 15.36 -16.66 -3.59
N ILE A 123 14.23 -16.07 -3.18
CA ILE A 123 12.98 -16.78 -2.93
C ILE A 123 12.35 -17.15 -4.28
N ASP A 124 12.51 -18.40 -4.69
CA ASP A 124 12.02 -18.91 -5.97
C ASP A 124 11.18 -20.18 -5.84
N THR A 125 11.03 -20.70 -4.62
CA THR A 125 10.36 -21.96 -4.36
C THR A 125 9.32 -21.79 -3.24
N TRP A 126 8.11 -22.30 -3.50
CA TRP A 126 7.05 -22.44 -2.51
C TRP A 126 6.87 -23.92 -2.19
N THR A 127 6.88 -24.25 -0.90
CA THR A 127 6.56 -25.59 -0.41
C THR A 127 5.25 -25.54 0.38
N LEU A 128 4.23 -26.22 -0.12
CA LEU A 128 2.97 -26.38 0.60
C LEU A 128 3.19 -27.28 1.83
N GLY A 129 2.85 -26.76 3.02
CA GLY A 129 2.89 -27.52 4.27
C GLY A 129 1.52 -28.03 4.70
N SER A 130 0.50 -27.16 4.72
CA SER A 130 -0.88 -27.51 5.05
C SER A 130 -1.88 -26.86 4.10
N ALA A 131 -2.51 -27.67 3.27
CA ALA A 131 -3.60 -27.24 2.39
C ALA A 131 -4.82 -26.72 3.15
N ALA A 132 -5.09 -27.24 4.35
CA ALA A 132 -6.26 -26.87 5.15
C ALA A 132 -6.11 -25.47 5.76
N ASN A 133 -4.88 -25.06 6.07
CA ASN A 133 -4.58 -23.77 6.69
C ASN A 133 -4.00 -22.76 5.69
N TYR A 134 -3.80 -23.17 4.43
CA TYR A 134 -3.12 -22.39 3.39
C TYR A 134 -1.71 -21.97 3.78
N THR A 135 -1.05 -22.82 4.57
CA THR A 135 0.29 -22.55 5.10
C THR A 135 1.37 -23.35 4.37
N GLY A 136 2.55 -22.78 4.31
CA GLY A 136 3.73 -23.38 3.72
C GLY A 136 4.97 -22.58 4.07
N ASN A 137 6.00 -22.70 3.23
CA ASN A 137 7.27 -22.02 3.43
C ASN A 137 7.96 -21.75 2.10
N PHE A 138 8.83 -20.75 2.11
CA PHE A 138 9.80 -20.45 1.07
C PHE A 138 11.06 -21.30 1.22
N ASN A 139 12.00 -21.13 0.30
CA ASN A 139 13.35 -21.66 0.40
C ASN A 139 14.32 -20.76 1.17
N ASP A 140 13.86 -19.64 1.74
CA ASP A 140 14.66 -18.73 2.54
C ASP A 140 13.79 -17.86 3.46
N ASP A 141 14.41 -17.23 4.45
CA ASP A 141 13.76 -16.24 5.32
C ASP A 141 13.66 -14.86 4.64
N VAL A 142 12.70 -14.06 5.12
CA VAL A 142 12.62 -12.63 4.77
C VAL A 142 13.20 -11.75 5.88
N THR A 143 13.82 -10.64 5.52
CA THR A 143 14.16 -9.58 6.48
C THR A 143 12.91 -8.88 7.02
N GLY A 144 11.81 -8.88 6.27
CA GLY A 144 10.53 -8.30 6.68
C GLY A 144 10.45 -6.79 6.49
N THR A 145 11.34 -6.20 5.69
CA THR A 145 11.34 -4.75 5.37
C THR A 145 10.34 -4.44 4.25
N TYR A 146 10.24 -5.34 3.27
CA TYR A 146 9.38 -5.14 2.09
C TYR A 146 8.35 -6.25 1.92
N ILE A 147 8.69 -7.49 2.25
CA ILE A 147 7.84 -8.66 2.11
C ILE A 147 7.23 -8.98 3.48
N GLY A 148 5.92 -9.13 3.52
CA GLY A 148 5.19 -9.48 4.73
C GLY A 148 3.71 -9.63 4.45
N GLU A 149 2.87 -9.46 5.47
CA GLU A 149 1.42 -9.42 5.28
C GLU A 149 1.01 -8.36 4.25
N GLY A 150 0.07 -8.73 3.38
CA GLY A 150 -0.44 -7.91 2.28
C GLY A 150 0.38 -7.96 1.00
N SER A 151 1.60 -8.51 1.02
CA SER A 151 2.43 -8.65 -0.18
C SER A 151 1.75 -9.53 -1.23
N PRO A 152 1.67 -9.09 -2.50
CA PRO A 152 1.22 -9.94 -3.60
C PRO A 152 2.33 -10.93 -3.97
N ILE A 153 1.97 -12.18 -4.21
CA ILE A 153 2.89 -13.24 -4.61
C ILE A 153 2.36 -13.98 -5.84
N CYS A 154 3.23 -14.24 -6.81
CA CYS A 154 2.92 -15.05 -7.98
C CYS A 154 3.60 -16.42 -7.87
N ILE A 155 2.81 -17.49 -7.87
CA ILE A 155 3.28 -18.88 -7.87
C ILE A 155 2.70 -19.57 -9.11
N ASP A 156 3.58 -20.07 -9.98
CA ASP A 156 3.22 -20.74 -11.24
C ASP A 156 2.15 -19.97 -12.07
N GLY A 157 2.33 -18.66 -12.20
CA GLY A 157 1.48 -17.77 -13.00
C GLY A 157 0.16 -17.37 -12.33
N ARG A 158 -0.06 -17.74 -11.06
CA ARG A 158 -1.26 -17.38 -10.29
C ARG A 158 -0.91 -16.45 -9.14
N TRP A 159 -1.76 -15.45 -8.93
CA TRP A 159 -1.59 -14.43 -7.92
C TRP A 159 -2.32 -14.77 -6.62
N TYR A 160 -1.62 -14.54 -5.51
CA TYR A 160 -2.12 -14.70 -4.15
C TYR A 160 -1.64 -13.52 -3.30
N THR A 161 -2.14 -13.42 -2.07
CA THR A 161 -1.67 -12.46 -1.06
C THR A 161 -1.12 -13.21 0.14
N ILE A 162 0.00 -12.74 0.69
CA ILE A 162 0.52 -13.21 1.98
C ILE A 162 -0.37 -12.64 3.10
N VAL A 163 -0.94 -13.51 3.92
CA VAL A 163 -1.85 -13.14 5.02
C VAL A 163 -1.14 -13.18 6.37
N ALA A 164 -0.10 -14.00 6.52
CA ALA A 164 0.75 -13.99 7.69
C ALA A 164 2.17 -14.39 7.33
N LEU A 165 3.13 -13.60 7.78
CA LEU A 165 4.57 -13.83 7.68
C LEU A 165 5.27 -12.86 8.63
N THR A 166 6.13 -13.39 9.51
CA THR A 166 6.91 -12.57 10.45
C THR A 166 8.31 -12.28 9.88
N ALA A 167 8.88 -11.13 10.23
CA ALA A 167 10.29 -10.84 9.95
C ALA A 167 11.22 -11.93 10.52
N GLY A 168 12.23 -12.33 9.76
CA GLY A 168 13.16 -13.41 10.11
C GLY A 168 12.56 -14.81 10.00
N GLN A 169 11.42 -14.97 9.34
CA GLN A 169 10.78 -16.26 9.05
C GLN A 169 10.58 -16.42 7.56
N GLY A 170 10.22 -17.63 7.14
CA GLY A 170 9.90 -17.95 5.76
C GLY A 170 10.39 -19.33 5.38
N ILE A 171 11.48 -19.84 5.97
CA ILE A 171 12.09 -21.11 5.57
C ILE A 171 11.50 -22.32 6.29
N SER A 172 11.01 -22.17 7.51
CA SER A 172 10.52 -23.30 8.30
C SER A 172 9.09 -23.65 7.93
N ALA A 173 8.72 -24.92 8.13
CA ALA A 173 7.41 -25.43 7.73
C ALA A 173 6.25 -24.61 8.34
N ASN A 174 5.32 -24.18 7.47
CA ASN A 174 4.10 -23.45 7.83
C ASN A 174 4.30 -22.03 8.42
N GLU A 175 5.41 -21.37 8.15
CA GLU A 175 5.64 -19.98 8.58
C GLU A 175 4.93 -18.93 7.71
N VAL A 176 4.56 -19.29 6.48
CA VAL A 176 3.89 -18.38 5.54
C VAL A 176 2.45 -18.83 5.37
N THR A 177 1.49 -17.93 5.54
CA THR A 177 0.06 -18.17 5.24
C THR A 177 -0.35 -17.37 4.00
N LEU A 178 -1.03 -18.02 3.05
CA LEU A 178 -1.54 -17.37 1.84
C LEU A 178 -3.06 -17.22 1.88
N SER A 179 -3.58 -16.30 1.08
CA SER A 179 -5.03 -16.04 0.92
C SER A 179 -5.85 -17.26 0.47
N HIS A 180 -5.21 -18.21 -0.22
CA HIS A 180 -5.85 -19.40 -0.78
C HIS A 180 -4.84 -20.55 -0.83
N ASN A 181 -5.35 -21.79 -0.87
CA ASN A 181 -4.52 -22.96 -1.06
C ASN A 181 -3.80 -22.95 -2.42
N VAL A 182 -2.52 -23.32 -2.42
CA VAL A 182 -1.71 -23.49 -3.62
C VAL A 182 -0.69 -24.61 -3.41
N SER A 183 -0.59 -25.51 -4.38
CA SER A 183 0.39 -26.59 -4.40
C SER A 183 1.83 -26.04 -4.42
N SER A 184 2.80 -26.84 -3.95
CA SER A 184 4.22 -26.50 -4.10
C SER A 184 4.56 -26.17 -5.55
N GLY A 185 5.39 -25.15 -5.76
CA GLY A 185 5.59 -24.57 -7.08
C GLY A 185 6.67 -23.52 -7.13
N LYS A 186 6.85 -22.90 -8.30
CA LYS A 186 7.86 -21.85 -8.49
C LYS A 186 7.28 -20.50 -8.12
N VAL A 187 7.96 -19.80 -7.21
CA VAL A 187 7.70 -18.38 -6.97
C VAL A 187 8.30 -17.57 -8.11
N GLN A 188 7.49 -16.70 -8.70
CA GLN A 188 7.84 -15.88 -9.87
C GLN A 188 7.89 -14.39 -9.56
N TYR A 189 7.25 -13.95 -8.47
CA TYR A 189 7.23 -12.56 -8.03
C TYR A 189 6.75 -12.47 -6.58
N ILE A 190 7.36 -11.59 -5.76
CA ILE A 190 6.78 -11.12 -4.49
C ILE A 190 6.94 -9.59 -4.43
N GLY A 191 5.83 -8.89 -4.29
CA GLY A 191 5.77 -7.44 -4.17
C GLY A 191 5.87 -6.94 -2.73
N GLY A 192 5.89 -5.62 -2.59
CA GLY A 192 5.89 -4.97 -1.27
C GLY A 192 4.59 -5.21 -0.49
N MET A 193 4.65 -5.11 0.84
CA MET A 193 3.48 -5.20 1.74
C MET A 193 2.42 -4.16 1.38
N TYR A 194 2.83 -3.02 0.81
CA TYR A 194 1.97 -1.97 0.32
C TYR A 194 2.09 -1.85 -1.21
N SER A 195 1.01 -1.43 -1.88
CA SER A 195 1.03 -1.14 -3.32
C SER A 195 1.79 0.15 -3.66
N THR A 196 2.15 0.93 -2.65
CA THR A 196 2.88 2.19 -2.78
C THR A 196 4.15 2.18 -1.95
N LYS A 197 5.14 2.96 -2.38
CA LYS A 197 6.39 3.17 -1.64
C LYS A 197 6.72 4.66 -1.50
N PRO A 198 7.53 5.02 -0.51
CA PRO A 198 8.03 6.38 -0.38
C PRO A 198 8.76 6.86 -1.64
N MET A 199 8.54 8.13 -1.97
CA MET A 199 9.40 8.87 -2.86
C MET A 199 10.66 9.32 -2.13
N VAL A 200 11.77 9.48 -2.86
CA VAL A 200 13.05 9.88 -2.29
C VAL A 200 13.45 11.29 -2.75
N ALA A 201 14.37 11.90 -2.01
CA ALA A 201 14.86 13.24 -2.34
C ALA A 201 15.43 13.29 -3.77
N GLY A 202 15.12 14.36 -4.49
CA GLY A 202 15.49 14.55 -5.90
C GLY A 202 14.49 13.99 -6.90
N GLU A 203 13.49 13.21 -6.48
CA GLU A 203 12.40 12.81 -7.37
C GLU A 203 11.40 13.95 -7.59
N VAL A 204 10.84 13.99 -8.79
CA VAL A 204 9.75 14.92 -9.14
C VAL A 204 8.42 14.23 -8.87
N THR A 205 7.62 14.85 -8.01
CA THR A 205 6.26 14.38 -7.68
C THR A 205 5.37 14.35 -8.92
N LYS A 206 4.60 13.27 -9.06
CA LYS A 206 3.58 13.16 -10.10
C LYS A 206 2.24 13.68 -9.60
N GLU A 207 1.34 13.97 -10.52
CA GLU A 207 -0.07 14.27 -10.21
C GLU A 207 -0.72 13.16 -9.38
N GLY A 208 -1.74 13.51 -8.61
CA GLY A 208 -2.46 12.60 -7.73
C GLY A 208 -3.40 13.30 -6.77
N PHE A 209 -3.39 12.87 -5.51
CA PHE A 209 -4.22 13.45 -4.46
C PHE A 209 -3.50 13.45 -3.11
N MET A 210 -3.97 14.30 -2.20
CA MET A 210 -3.52 14.41 -0.82
C MET A 210 -4.66 14.04 0.12
N ILE A 211 -4.35 13.32 1.20
CA ILE A 211 -5.27 12.98 2.28
C ILE A 211 -4.83 13.73 3.53
N ALA A 212 -5.58 14.78 3.91
CA ALA A 212 -5.41 15.48 5.20
C ALA A 212 -6.21 14.80 6.33
N ASN A 213 -7.16 13.94 5.99
CA ASN A 213 -8.03 13.31 6.97
C ASN A 213 -7.27 12.23 7.78
N THR A 214 -6.79 12.62 8.96
CA THR A 214 -6.08 11.74 9.91
C THR A 214 -6.99 10.73 10.62
N THR A 215 -8.31 10.87 10.50
CA THR A 215 -9.26 9.87 11.02
C THR A 215 -9.24 8.61 10.17
N VAL A 216 -9.14 8.74 8.84
CA VAL A 216 -9.09 7.59 7.93
C VAL A 216 -7.66 7.20 7.60
N ASN A 217 -6.75 8.18 7.49
CA ASN A 217 -5.31 7.97 7.39
C ASN A 217 -4.69 7.72 8.78
N VAL A 218 -5.08 6.61 9.42
CA VAL A 218 -4.64 6.28 10.79
C VAL A 218 -3.17 5.87 10.79
N ASP A 219 -2.39 6.41 11.73
CA ASP A 219 -0.96 6.11 11.85
C ASP A 219 -0.70 4.60 12.05
N SER A 220 0.25 4.07 11.28
CA SER A 220 0.65 2.66 11.28
C SER A 220 -0.48 1.66 10.94
N ALA A 221 -1.60 2.14 10.41
CA ALA A 221 -2.69 1.30 9.95
C ALA A 221 -2.63 1.11 8.44
N ARG A 222 -2.81 -0.13 7.98
CA ARG A 222 -3.01 -0.40 6.56
C ARG A 222 -4.27 0.30 6.06
N CYS A 223 -4.08 1.17 5.09
CA CYS A 223 -5.13 1.88 4.39
C CYS A 223 -5.20 1.39 2.94
N ALA A 224 -6.39 1.47 2.36
CA ALA A 224 -6.62 1.22 0.96
C ALA A 224 -7.30 2.42 0.31
N PHE A 225 -7.09 2.56 -0.99
CA PHE A 225 -7.73 3.60 -1.77
C PHE A 225 -8.17 3.09 -3.13
N GLU A 226 -9.15 3.80 -3.66
CA GLU A 226 -9.51 3.82 -5.06
C GLU A 226 -9.56 5.26 -5.55
N ALA A 227 -9.01 5.51 -6.72
CA ALA A 227 -9.10 6.81 -7.36
C ALA A 227 -9.29 6.68 -8.87
N GLY A 228 -10.01 7.62 -9.48
CA GLY A 228 -10.23 7.59 -10.92
C GLY A 228 -10.78 8.88 -11.50
N GLN A 229 -10.94 8.89 -12.82
CA GLN A 229 -11.55 9.96 -13.62
C GLN A 229 -12.85 9.44 -14.23
N TYR A 230 -13.93 10.22 -14.20
CA TYR A 230 -15.24 9.78 -14.71
C TYR A 230 -15.25 9.65 -16.24
N ASP A 231 -14.52 10.54 -16.92
CA ASP A 231 -14.71 10.83 -18.35
C ASP A 231 -13.50 10.42 -19.21
N ARG A 232 -12.64 9.50 -18.73
CA ARG A 232 -11.43 9.05 -19.46
C ARG A 232 -11.21 7.55 -19.44
#